data_AF-A0A925VFH1-F1
#
_entry.id   AF-A0A925VFH1-F1
#
_cell.length_a   1.000
_cell.length_b   1.000
_cell.length_c   1.000
_cell.angle_alpha   90.00
_cell.angle_beta   90.00
_cell.angle_gamma   90.00
#
_symmetry.space_group_name_H-M   'P 1'
#
loop_
_entity.id
_entity.type
_entity.pdbx_description
1 polymer ?
#
loop_
_entity_poly.entity_id
_entity_poly.type
_entity_poly.pdbx_seq_one_letter_code
_entity_poly.pdbx_strand_id
1 'polypeptide(L)'
;VMPPPREPDAPTAYAKVLELEALPGALEDAADERGHALRKEFAQTLVRQADVLWDQGAQLAATNHYLWSLAFVPENAHAFERAQVDSSFLLNFIGRANRREFTESELAFGLISSIQVEADPVQRERMVAEFDAVRGSLPLQAESSVIAQVPVLREREEKRKREDERERERARKPVAEAAPVVAVAATALPAAPEVVPPVELDPKTKKKRVVTADPRELLGAATRDPVKAKELAEQGLAALRSGKRSEASSLFNQAIAYDHTNAAALSGLSDIYFDTGADQKAVVYAEKAVAASPANQSYRLKLGDAYFKVLRYQDALAQYEEAKKRGSTKADDRLARVKTKLGG
;
A
#
# COMPACT_ATOMS: atom_id res chain seq x y z
N VAL A 1 1.45 -13.44 0.18
CA VAL A 1 0.99 -12.08 -0.25
C VAL A 1 2.07 -11.33 -1.01
N MET A 2 3.32 -11.49 -0.59
CA MET A 2 4.50 -11.00 -1.31
C MET A 2 5.13 -12.15 -2.12
N PRO A 3 5.73 -11.88 -3.29
CA PRO A 3 6.48 -12.89 -4.04
C PRO A 3 7.83 -13.22 -3.36
N PRO A 4 8.45 -14.37 -3.66
CA PRO A 4 9.79 -14.66 -3.20
C PRO A 4 10.81 -13.72 -3.87
N PRO A 5 11.90 -13.32 -3.18
CA PRO A 5 12.91 -12.40 -3.71
C PRO A 5 13.47 -12.79 -5.09
N ARG A 6 13.62 -14.09 -5.37
CA ARG A 6 14.17 -14.58 -6.64
C ARG A 6 13.17 -14.61 -7.80
N GLU A 7 11.87 -14.52 -7.51
CA GLU A 7 10.81 -14.52 -8.51
C GLU A 7 9.84 -13.36 -8.23
N PRO A 8 10.29 -12.09 -8.38
CA PRO A 8 9.49 -10.91 -8.01
C PRO A 8 8.18 -10.78 -8.80
N ASP A 9 8.08 -11.43 -9.96
CA ASP A 9 6.89 -11.46 -10.79
C ASP A 9 5.95 -12.64 -10.50
N ALA A 10 6.30 -13.51 -9.55
CA ALA A 10 5.49 -14.67 -9.22
C ALA A 10 4.07 -14.27 -8.77
N PRO A 11 3.03 -15.02 -9.19
CA PRO A 11 1.67 -14.68 -8.85
C PRO A 11 1.45 -14.76 -7.33
N THR A 12 0.90 -13.68 -6.76
CA THR A 12 0.54 -13.64 -5.34
C THR A 12 -0.97 -13.64 -5.15
N ALA A 13 -1.43 -14.02 -3.95
CA ALA A 13 -2.83 -13.88 -3.58
C ALA A 13 -3.35 -12.45 -3.75
N TYR A 14 -2.53 -11.43 -3.42
CA TYR A 14 -2.89 -10.03 -3.60
C TYR A 14 -3.05 -9.66 -5.07
N ALA A 15 -2.07 -10.03 -5.89
CA ALA A 15 -2.10 -9.85 -7.34
C ALA A 15 -3.32 -10.51 -7.99
N LYS A 16 -3.69 -11.72 -7.54
CA LYS A 16 -4.85 -12.46 -8.05
C LYS A 16 -6.18 -11.81 -7.69
N VAL A 17 -6.29 -11.21 -6.51
CA VAL A 17 -7.47 -10.41 -6.13
C VAL A 17 -7.61 -9.18 -7.02
N LEU A 18 -6.51 -8.46 -7.29
CA LEU A 18 -6.53 -7.30 -8.19
C LEU A 18 -6.89 -7.69 -9.64
N GLU A 19 -6.35 -8.82 -10.12
CA GLU A 19 -6.69 -9.36 -11.45
C GLU A 19 -8.18 -9.71 -11.56
N LEU A 20 -8.76 -10.29 -10.50
CA LEU A 20 -10.17 -10.61 -10.43
C LEU A 20 -11.02 -9.32 -10.46
N GLU A 21 -10.69 -8.35 -9.62
CA GLU A 21 -11.42 -7.06 -9.53
C GLU A 21 -11.29 -6.20 -10.80
N ALA A 22 -10.30 -6.48 -11.65
CA ALA A 22 -10.12 -5.80 -12.93
C ALA A 22 -10.90 -6.45 -14.08
N LEU A 23 -11.65 -7.54 -13.86
CA LEU A 23 -12.41 -8.21 -14.92
C LEU A 23 -13.57 -7.33 -15.42
N PRO A 24 -13.60 -6.96 -16.71
CA PRO A 24 -14.64 -6.10 -17.24
C PRO A 24 -15.88 -6.88 -17.71
N GLY A 25 -17.00 -6.18 -17.86
CA GLY A 25 -18.16 -6.65 -18.61
C GLY A 25 -19.08 -7.57 -17.81
N ALA A 26 -19.58 -8.64 -18.43
CA ALA A 26 -20.65 -9.46 -17.85
C ALA A 26 -20.28 -10.18 -16.52
N LEU A 27 -18.98 -10.27 -16.20
CA LEU A 27 -18.49 -10.87 -14.96
C LEU A 27 -18.09 -9.83 -13.91
N GLU A 28 -18.14 -8.54 -14.21
CA GLU A 28 -17.62 -7.46 -13.35
C GLU A 28 -18.26 -7.49 -11.96
N ASP A 29 -19.59 -7.54 -11.87
CA ASP A 29 -20.31 -7.57 -10.57
C ASP A 29 -19.96 -8.80 -9.73
N ALA A 30 -19.88 -9.98 -10.36
CA ALA A 30 -19.56 -11.23 -9.68
C ALA A 30 -18.07 -11.28 -9.25
N ALA A 31 -17.19 -10.72 -10.08
CA ALA A 31 -15.77 -10.63 -9.79
C ALA A 31 -15.48 -9.62 -8.68
N ASP A 32 -16.19 -8.49 -8.66
CA ASP A 32 -16.19 -7.52 -7.58
C ASP A 32 -16.66 -8.16 -6.26
N GLU A 33 -17.81 -8.83 -6.26
CA GLU A 33 -18.34 -9.49 -5.06
C GLU A 33 -17.34 -10.53 -4.51
N ARG A 34 -16.78 -11.36 -5.40
CA ARG A 34 -15.79 -12.36 -4.99
C ARG A 34 -14.46 -11.72 -4.55
N GLY A 35 -14.04 -10.63 -5.18
CA GLY A 35 -12.88 -9.83 -4.80
C GLY A 35 -13.01 -9.31 -3.36
N HIS A 36 -14.15 -8.68 -3.04
CA HIS A 36 -14.45 -8.21 -1.68
C HIS A 36 -14.47 -9.34 -0.65
N ALA A 37 -15.06 -10.49 -1.00
CA ALA A 37 -15.05 -11.66 -0.11
C ALA A 37 -13.62 -12.14 0.16
N LEU A 38 -12.80 -12.29 -0.88
CA LEU A 38 -11.41 -12.70 -0.77
C LEU A 38 -10.56 -11.70 0.02
N ARG A 39 -10.74 -10.39 -0.18
CA ARG A 39 -10.08 -9.34 0.62
C ARG A 39 -10.34 -9.55 2.11
N LYS A 40 -11.59 -9.77 2.50
CA LYS A 40 -11.97 -10.03 3.90
C LYS A 40 -11.36 -11.33 4.43
N GLU A 41 -11.46 -12.43 3.68
CA GLU A 41 -10.89 -13.73 4.05
C GLU A 41 -9.36 -13.65 4.28
N PHE A 42 -8.64 -13.02 3.35
CA PHE A 42 -7.20 -12.85 3.45
C PHE A 42 -6.82 -11.89 4.59
N ALA A 43 -7.48 -10.74 4.72
CA ALA A 43 -7.21 -9.79 5.80
C ALA A 43 -7.42 -10.43 7.18
N GLN A 44 -8.52 -11.15 7.39
CA GLN A 44 -8.80 -11.85 8.65
C GLN A 44 -7.75 -12.93 8.95
N THR A 45 -7.30 -13.66 7.93
CA THR A 45 -6.26 -14.68 8.09
C THR A 45 -4.93 -14.05 8.50
N LEU A 46 -4.53 -12.97 7.82
CA LEU A 46 -3.31 -12.23 8.14
C LEU A 46 -3.35 -11.62 9.55
N VAL A 47 -4.49 -11.07 9.97
CA VAL A 47 -4.66 -10.55 11.34
C VAL A 47 -4.51 -11.65 12.38
N ARG A 48 -5.17 -12.80 12.20
CA ARG A 48 -5.01 -13.94 13.14
C ARG A 48 -3.56 -14.41 13.23
N GLN A 49 -2.87 -14.49 12.10
CA GLN A 49 -1.44 -14.84 12.08
C GLN A 49 -0.60 -13.75 12.78
N ALA A 50 -0.91 -12.48 12.54
CA ALA A 50 -0.23 -11.36 13.15
C ALA A 50 -0.40 -11.33 14.67
N ASP A 51 -1.61 -11.61 15.19
CA ASP A 51 -1.88 -11.72 16.62
C ASP A 51 -1.00 -12.81 17.26
N VAL A 52 -0.97 -14.01 16.66
CA VAL A 52 -0.14 -15.12 17.14
C VAL A 52 1.35 -14.77 17.13
N LEU A 53 1.84 -14.17 16.03
CA LEU A 53 3.23 -13.73 15.92
C LEU A 53 3.57 -12.64 16.95
N TRP A 54 2.62 -11.73 17.20
CA TRP A 54 2.80 -10.68 18.19
C TRP A 54 2.98 -11.25 19.60
N ASP A 55 2.14 -12.21 19.97
CA ASP A 55 2.20 -12.88 21.28
C ASP A 55 3.48 -13.73 21.46
N GLN A 56 4.06 -14.21 20.36
CA GLN A 56 5.35 -14.91 20.34
C GLN A 56 6.56 -13.96 20.36
N GLY A 57 6.35 -12.64 20.37
CA GLY A 57 7.43 -11.65 20.33
C GLY A 57 8.03 -11.42 18.95
N ALA A 58 7.44 -12.00 17.89
CA ALA A 58 7.86 -11.83 16.50
C ALA A 58 7.28 -10.54 15.88
N GLN A 59 7.55 -9.40 16.52
CA GLN A 59 6.90 -8.12 16.21
C GLN A 59 7.12 -7.68 14.75
N LEU A 60 8.32 -7.87 14.19
CA LEU A 60 8.58 -7.51 12.79
C LEU A 60 7.72 -8.31 11.80
N ALA A 61 7.54 -9.61 12.04
CA ALA A 61 6.69 -10.44 11.19
C ALA A 61 5.20 -10.09 11.41
N ALA A 62 4.80 -9.84 12.65
CA ALA A 62 3.45 -9.44 13.00
C ALA A 62 3.05 -8.10 12.33
N THR A 63 3.88 -7.07 12.44
CA THR A 63 3.62 -5.75 11.82
C THR A 63 3.52 -5.85 10.31
N ASN A 64 4.34 -6.68 9.66
CA ASN A 64 4.23 -6.92 8.22
C ASN A 64 2.91 -7.63 7.85
N HIS A 65 2.44 -8.60 8.64
CA HIS A 65 1.13 -9.23 8.41
C HIS A 65 -0.02 -8.24 8.60
N TYR A 66 0.03 -7.37 9.61
CA TYR A 66 -0.94 -6.29 9.77
C TYR A 66 -0.92 -5.33 8.59
N LEU A 67 0.27 -4.90 8.13
CA LEU A 67 0.43 -4.03 6.97
C LEU A 67 -0.18 -4.64 5.70
N TRP A 68 0.06 -5.92 5.44
CA TRP A 68 -0.56 -6.62 4.32
C TRP A 68 -2.06 -6.81 4.49
N SER A 69 -2.55 -7.04 5.71
CA SER A 69 -4.00 -7.10 5.97
C SER A 69 -4.68 -5.78 5.61
N LEU A 70 -4.02 -4.65 5.86
CA LEU A 70 -4.49 -3.31 5.50
C LEU A 70 -4.41 -3.04 3.98
N ALA A 71 -3.60 -3.77 3.22
CA ALA A 71 -3.63 -3.69 1.77
C ALA A 71 -4.88 -4.36 1.17
N PHE A 72 -5.43 -5.36 1.87
CA PHE A 72 -6.70 -5.98 1.52
C PHE A 72 -7.89 -5.19 2.08
N VAL A 73 -7.83 -4.78 3.35
CA VAL A 73 -8.90 -4.07 4.10
C VAL A 73 -8.30 -2.92 4.95
N PRO A 74 -8.14 -1.71 4.38
CA PRO A 74 -7.53 -0.53 5.04
C PRO A 74 -8.25 -0.04 6.32
N GLU A 75 -9.51 -0.39 6.52
CA GLU A 75 -10.40 0.06 7.60
C GLU A 75 -10.24 -0.77 8.87
N ASN A 76 -9.44 -1.83 8.83
CA ASN A 76 -9.23 -2.67 9.99
C ASN A 76 -8.48 -1.89 11.09
N ALA A 77 -9.24 -1.34 12.04
CA ALA A 77 -8.73 -0.47 13.09
C ALA A 77 -7.68 -1.17 13.96
N HIS A 78 -7.89 -2.44 14.29
CA HIS A 78 -6.93 -3.25 15.06
C HIS A 78 -5.62 -3.42 14.28
N ALA A 79 -5.68 -3.81 13.02
CA ALA A 79 -4.50 -3.94 12.19
C ALA A 79 -3.77 -2.60 12.00
N PHE A 80 -4.50 -1.50 11.86
CA PHE A 80 -3.94 -0.18 11.70
C PHE A 80 -3.19 0.30 12.94
N GLU A 81 -3.77 0.09 14.12
CA GLU A 81 -3.12 0.38 15.40
C GLU A 81 -1.84 -0.45 15.56
N ARG A 82 -1.92 -1.76 15.25
CA ARG A 82 -0.82 -2.71 15.42
C ARG A 82 0.29 -2.59 14.38
N ALA A 83 -0.02 -2.15 13.16
CA ALA A 83 0.97 -1.94 12.11
C ALA A 83 1.92 -0.78 12.45
N GLN A 84 1.52 0.16 13.32
CA GLN A 84 2.31 1.33 13.72
C GLN A 84 2.80 2.20 12.54
N VAL A 85 2.06 2.17 11.43
CA VAL A 85 2.37 2.96 10.23
C VAL A 85 1.50 4.19 10.12
N ASP A 86 2.01 5.20 9.43
CA ASP A 86 1.17 6.29 8.98
C ASP A 86 0.45 6.00 7.64
N SER A 87 -0.51 6.83 7.24
CA SER A 87 -1.43 6.59 6.12
C SER A 87 -0.73 7.01 4.86
N SER A 88 0.19 7.97 4.93
CA SER A 88 1.00 8.31 3.78
C SER A 88 1.87 7.10 3.44
N PHE A 89 2.48 6.49 4.46
CA PHE A 89 3.20 5.22 4.30
C PHE A 89 2.27 4.12 3.76
N LEU A 90 1.12 3.87 4.41
CA LEU A 90 0.19 2.82 4.01
C LEU A 90 -0.31 3.00 2.57
N LEU A 91 -0.70 4.22 2.17
CA LEU A 91 -1.18 4.50 0.82
C LEU A 91 -0.07 4.33 -0.21
N ASN A 92 1.15 4.75 0.13
CA ASN A 92 2.32 4.57 -0.73
C ASN A 92 2.65 3.08 -0.90
N PHE A 93 2.61 2.32 0.20
CA PHE A 93 2.77 0.87 0.20
C PHE A 93 1.70 0.17 -0.64
N ILE A 94 0.41 0.47 -0.43
CA ILE A 94 -0.69 -0.09 -1.23
C ILE A 94 -0.53 0.27 -2.71
N GLY A 95 -0.18 1.52 -3.01
CA GLY A 95 0.06 1.96 -4.37
C GLY A 95 1.18 1.18 -5.06
N ARG A 96 2.29 0.94 -4.35
CA ARG A 96 3.39 0.09 -4.82
C ARG A 96 2.97 -1.38 -4.97
N ALA A 97 2.30 -1.94 -3.98
CA ALA A 97 1.80 -3.31 -4.00
C ALA A 97 0.85 -3.56 -5.18
N ASN A 98 -0.02 -2.60 -5.50
CA ASN A 98 -0.91 -2.66 -6.66
C ASN A 98 -0.16 -2.71 -8.00
N ARG A 99 0.99 -2.01 -8.08
CA ARG A 99 1.88 -2.04 -9.26
C ARG A 99 2.91 -3.15 -9.21
N ARG A 100 2.94 -3.96 -8.14
CA ARG A 100 3.94 -4.99 -7.87
C ARG A 100 5.37 -4.43 -7.81
N GLU A 101 5.51 -3.19 -7.37
CA GLU A 101 6.79 -2.52 -7.21
C GLU A 101 7.31 -2.75 -5.79
N PHE A 102 8.15 -3.77 -5.58
CA PHE A 102 8.75 -4.06 -4.28
C PHE A 102 10.23 -3.72 -4.28
N THR A 103 10.69 -3.11 -3.18
CA THR A 103 12.12 -2.96 -2.90
C THR A 103 12.72 -4.29 -2.46
N GLU A 104 14.03 -4.47 -2.64
CA GLU A 104 14.75 -5.68 -2.17
C GLU A 104 14.54 -5.92 -0.66
N SER A 105 14.56 -4.84 0.13
CA SER A 105 14.29 -4.90 1.56
C SER A 105 12.87 -5.40 1.86
N GLU A 106 11.86 -4.91 1.13
CA GLU A 106 10.48 -5.37 1.30
C GLU A 106 10.38 -6.87 0.98
N LEU A 107 10.94 -7.32 -0.15
CA LEU A 107 10.98 -8.74 -0.54
C LEU A 107 11.64 -9.61 0.54
N ALA A 108 12.77 -9.15 1.10
CA ALA A 108 13.43 -9.84 2.22
C ALA A 108 12.53 -9.91 3.46
N PHE A 109 11.85 -8.81 3.84
CA PHE A 109 10.88 -8.81 4.95
C PHE A 109 9.67 -9.72 4.71
N GLY A 110 9.19 -9.83 3.47
CA GLY A 110 8.17 -10.80 3.08
C GLY A 110 8.62 -12.24 3.25
N LEU A 111 9.85 -12.56 2.86
CA LEU A 111 10.44 -13.88 3.05
C LEU A 111 10.58 -14.22 4.54
N ILE A 112 11.07 -13.29 5.36
CA ILE A 112 11.16 -13.44 6.82
C ILE A 112 9.80 -13.75 7.44
N SER A 113 8.77 -13.01 7.02
CA SER A 113 7.41 -13.22 7.51
C SER A 113 6.88 -14.60 7.11
N SER A 114 7.22 -15.07 5.91
CA SER A 114 6.82 -16.40 5.42
C SER A 114 7.52 -17.53 6.18
N ILE A 115 8.82 -17.39 6.50
CA ILE A 115 9.58 -18.34 7.32
C ILE A 115 8.90 -18.58 8.68
N GLN A 116 8.36 -17.52 9.30
CA GLN A 116 7.75 -17.61 10.63
C GLN A 116 6.43 -18.38 10.67
N VAL A 117 5.66 -18.34 9.58
CA VAL A 117 4.33 -18.97 9.50
C VAL A 117 4.34 -20.29 8.74
N GLU A 118 5.45 -20.65 8.09
CA GLU A 118 5.59 -21.90 7.34
C GLU A 118 5.59 -23.11 8.28
N ALA A 119 4.62 -24.01 8.10
CA ALA A 119 4.44 -25.19 8.92
C ALA A 119 5.31 -26.37 8.46
N ASP A 120 5.62 -26.47 7.16
CA ASP A 120 6.45 -27.53 6.60
C ASP A 120 7.94 -27.24 6.87
N PRO A 121 8.65 -28.07 7.66
CA PRO A 121 10.06 -27.86 7.98
C PRO A 121 10.96 -27.88 6.73
N VAL A 122 10.62 -28.64 5.69
CA VAL A 122 11.40 -28.71 4.45
C VAL A 122 11.28 -27.41 3.67
N GLN A 123 10.07 -26.85 3.56
CA GLN A 123 9.86 -25.57 2.89
C GLN A 123 10.46 -24.42 3.70
N ARG A 124 10.33 -24.45 5.04
CA ARG A 124 10.95 -23.46 5.91
C ARG A 124 12.46 -23.42 5.72
N GLU A 125 13.11 -24.57 5.63
CA GLU A 125 14.55 -24.66 5.39
C GLU A 125 14.96 -24.11 4.01
N ARG A 126 14.13 -24.33 2.97
CA ARG A 126 14.34 -23.72 1.65
C ARG A 126 14.25 -22.20 1.70
N MET A 127 13.25 -21.66 2.38
CA MET A 127 13.08 -20.21 2.57
C MET A 127 14.24 -19.60 3.36
N VAL A 128 14.74 -20.30 4.39
CA VAL A 128 15.94 -19.88 5.14
C VAL A 128 17.17 -19.84 4.25
N ALA A 129 17.38 -20.84 3.40
CA ALA A 129 18.49 -20.84 2.45
C ALA A 129 18.35 -19.72 1.40
N GLU A 130 17.13 -19.38 0.99
CA GLU A 130 16.88 -18.23 0.14
C GLU A 130 17.20 -16.91 0.85
N PHE A 131 16.81 -16.76 2.12
CA PHE A 131 17.13 -15.58 2.93
C PHE A 131 18.64 -15.38 3.04
N ASP A 132 19.39 -16.44 3.34
CA ASP A 132 20.85 -16.39 3.40
C ASP A 132 21.49 -15.86 2.10
N ALA A 133 20.88 -16.14 0.95
CA ALA A 133 21.40 -15.69 -0.33
C ALA A 133 21.11 -14.21 -0.63
N VAL A 134 20.09 -13.63 0.01
CA VAL A 134 19.67 -12.24 -0.24
C VAL A 134 19.93 -11.30 0.94
N ARG A 135 20.23 -11.81 2.14
CA ARG A 135 20.42 -11.00 3.36
C ARG A 135 21.49 -9.91 3.24
N GLY A 136 22.46 -10.06 2.33
CA GLY A 136 23.49 -9.04 2.07
C GLY A 136 22.97 -7.74 1.43
N SER A 137 21.73 -7.71 0.92
CA SER A 137 21.09 -6.47 0.45
C SER A 137 20.44 -5.66 1.58
N LEU A 138 20.29 -6.25 2.78
CA LEU A 138 19.76 -5.55 3.93
C LEU A 138 20.83 -4.66 4.57
N PRO A 139 20.47 -3.47 5.09
CA PRO A 139 21.34 -2.74 5.99
C PRO A 139 21.74 -3.60 7.20
N LEU A 140 23.01 -3.58 7.62
CA LEU A 140 23.55 -4.43 8.70
C LEU A 140 22.72 -4.41 10.00
N GLN A 141 22.16 -3.25 10.36
CA GLN A 141 21.29 -3.11 11.53
C GLN A 141 19.94 -3.83 11.35
N ALA A 142 19.37 -3.77 10.14
CA ALA A 142 18.14 -4.47 9.80
C ALA A 142 18.38 -5.99 9.77
N GLU A 143 19.47 -6.44 9.14
CA GLU A 143 19.88 -7.84 9.12
C GLU A 143 20.03 -8.43 10.52
N SER A 144 20.75 -7.74 11.41
CA SER A 144 20.96 -8.16 12.79
C SER A 144 19.64 -8.26 13.58
N SER A 145 18.76 -7.26 13.40
CA SER A 145 17.44 -7.23 14.04
C SER A 145 16.54 -8.38 13.56
N VAL A 146 16.58 -8.68 12.27
CA VAL A 146 15.84 -9.80 11.66
C VAL A 146 16.29 -11.13 12.26
N ILE A 147 17.59 -11.40 12.26
CA ILE A 147 18.14 -12.67 12.73
C ILE A 147 17.78 -12.89 14.20
N ALA A 148 17.83 -11.83 15.01
CA ALA A 148 17.47 -11.90 16.42
C ALA A 148 16.00 -12.28 16.66
N GLN A 149 15.08 -11.89 15.76
CA GLN A 149 13.64 -12.09 15.89
C GLN A 149 13.14 -13.39 15.24
N VAL A 150 13.98 -14.12 14.52
CA VAL A 150 13.61 -15.36 13.81
C VAL A 150 14.42 -16.53 14.38
N PRO A 151 13.81 -17.41 15.20
CA PRO A 151 14.55 -18.45 15.94
C PRO A 151 15.45 -19.33 15.07
N VAL A 152 14.94 -19.79 13.92
CA VAL A 152 15.71 -20.64 13.00
C VAL A 152 16.91 -19.91 12.39
N LEU A 153 16.81 -18.61 12.12
CA LEU A 153 17.93 -17.82 11.62
C LEU A 153 18.96 -17.58 12.71
N ARG A 154 18.52 -17.31 13.94
CA ARG A 154 19.40 -17.14 15.10
C ARG A 154 20.23 -18.39 15.38
N GLU A 155 19.59 -19.56 15.44
CA GLU A 155 20.27 -20.83 15.68
C GLU A 155 21.31 -21.14 14.60
N ARG A 156 20.96 -20.85 13.34
CA ARG A 156 21.85 -21.02 12.20
C ARG A 156 23.04 -20.07 12.25
N GLU A 157 22.82 -18.81 12.61
CA GLU A 157 23.87 -17.80 12.77
C GLU A 157 24.83 -18.16 13.91
N GLU A 158 24.31 -18.66 15.04
CA GLU A 158 25.14 -19.16 16.15
C GLU A 158 25.99 -20.36 15.72
N LYS A 159 25.43 -21.29 14.93
CA LYS A 159 26.16 -22.43 14.40
C LYS A 159 27.30 -21.99 13.48
N ARG A 160 27.04 -21.04 12.56
CA ARG A 160 28.09 -20.46 11.69
C ARG A 160 29.22 -19.84 12.51
N LYS A 161 28.89 -19.02 13.51
CA LYS A 161 29.89 -18.39 14.40
C LYS A 161 30.75 -19.42 15.14
N ARG A 162 30.15 -20.51 15.62
CA ARG A 162 30.89 -21.62 16.26
C ARG A 162 31.79 -22.36 15.29
N GLU A 163 31.37 -22.53 14.04
CA GLU A 163 32.18 -23.14 12.98
C GLU A 163 33.37 -22.25 12.61
N ASP A 164 33.14 -20.95 12.40
CA ASP A 164 34.19 -19.96 12.14
C ASP A 164 35.21 -19.88 13.28
N GLU A 165 34.75 -19.92 14.53
CA GLU A 165 35.62 -19.93 15.71
C GLU A 165 36.48 -21.19 15.76
N ARG A 166 35.89 -22.37 15.47
CA ARG A 166 36.64 -23.63 15.38
C ARG A 166 37.67 -23.61 14.25
N GLU A 167 37.35 -23.02 13.10
CA GLU A 167 38.30 -22.85 12.00
C GLU A 167 39.44 -21.90 12.36
N ARG A 168 39.13 -20.77 13.00
CA ARG A 168 40.14 -19.84 13.53
C ARG A 168 41.03 -20.50 14.58
N GLU A 169 40.47 -21.33 15.45
CA GLU A 169 41.25 -22.08 16.46
C GLU A 169 42.14 -23.14 15.80
N ARG A 170 41.65 -23.86 14.78
CA ARG A 170 42.46 -24.78 13.96
C ARG A 170 43.59 -24.07 13.23
N ALA A 171 43.34 -22.87 12.70
CA ALA A 171 44.36 -22.05 12.05
C ALA A 171 45.38 -21.44 13.03
N ARG A 172 44.99 -21.23 14.29
CA ARG A 172 45.87 -20.73 15.37
C ARG A 172 46.70 -21.83 16.02
N LYS A 173 46.27 -23.10 15.97
CA LYS A 173 47.10 -24.22 16.46
C LYS A 173 48.33 -24.34 15.57
N PRO A 174 49.55 -24.22 16.11
CA PRO A 174 50.75 -24.42 15.31
C PRO A 174 50.73 -25.85 14.79
N VAL A 175 50.90 -26.01 13.47
CA VAL A 175 51.41 -27.27 12.93
C VAL A 175 52.73 -27.52 13.65
N ALA A 176 52.85 -28.66 14.31
CA ALA A 176 54.04 -29.01 15.07
C ALA A 176 55.31 -28.89 14.21
N GLU A 177 56.15 -27.93 14.60
CA GLU A 177 57.61 -27.91 14.55
C GLU A 177 58.31 -28.19 13.21
N ALA A 178 58.68 -27.11 12.51
CA ALA A 178 59.96 -27.03 11.80
C ALA A 178 60.71 -25.76 12.27
N ALA A 179 62.00 -25.95 12.53
CA ALA A 179 62.95 -25.13 13.29
C ALA A 179 63.01 -23.60 13.01
N PRO A 180 63.55 -22.80 13.96
CA PRO A 180 63.34 -21.35 14.00
C PRO A 180 64.27 -20.58 13.06
N VAL A 181 63.78 -19.50 12.46
CA VAL A 181 64.60 -18.46 11.84
C VAL A 181 64.32 -17.12 12.51
N VAL A 182 65.42 -16.41 12.75
CA VAL A 182 65.65 -15.30 13.66
C VAL A 182 64.91 -14.00 13.26
N ALA A 183 64.58 -13.24 14.30
CA ALA A 183 63.86 -11.98 14.38
C ALA A 183 64.37 -10.82 13.50
N VAL A 184 63.47 -9.86 13.21
CA VAL A 184 63.79 -8.42 13.27
C VAL A 184 62.58 -7.64 13.82
N ALA A 185 62.84 -6.81 14.82
CA ALA A 185 61.90 -5.91 15.49
C ALA A 185 61.69 -4.60 14.72
N ALA A 186 60.50 -3.99 14.83
CA ALA A 186 60.29 -2.59 14.53
C ALA A 186 59.28 -1.96 15.52
N THR A 187 59.86 -1.20 16.45
CA THR A 187 59.42 0.02 17.16
C THR A 187 57.97 0.53 17.08
N ALA A 188 57.47 0.91 18.25
CA ALA A 188 56.18 1.55 18.54
C ALA A 188 56.21 3.10 18.55
N LEU A 189 54.99 3.69 18.56
CA LEU A 189 54.51 4.98 19.14
C LEU A 189 53.82 5.91 18.12
N PRO A 190 52.91 6.84 18.50
CA PRO A 190 52.06 6.96 19.71
C PRO A 190 50.56 7.29 19.39
N ALA A 191 49.82 7.65 20.45
CA ALA A 191 48.38 7.74 20.64
C ALA A 191 47.56 8.83 19.88
N ALA A 192 46.24 8.65 19.95
CA ALA A 192 45.13 9.51 19.51
C ALA A 192 45.10 10.92 20.14
N PRO A 193 44.32 11.87 19.57
CA PRO A 193 42.96 12.15 20.07
C PRO A 193 42.00 12.53 18.89
N GLU A 194 40.72 12.87 18.96
CA GLU A 194 39.78 13.26 20.01
C GLU A 194 38.34 13.07 19.46
N VAL A 195 37.38 12.87 20.36
CA VAL A 195 35.95 12.68 20.10
C VAL A 195 35.26 14.03 19.96
N VAL A 196 34.34 14.17 18.99
CA VAL A 196 33.40 15.31 18.89
C VAL A 196 31.97 14.77 19.04
N PRO A 197 31.10 15.37 19.88
CA PRO A 197 29.79 14.84 20.26
C PRO A 197 28.70 15.03 19.18
N PRO A 198 27.55 14.33 19.29
CA PRO A 198 26.49 14.34 18.28
C PRO A 198 25.66 15.62 18.32
N VAL A 199 25.25 16.09 17.14
CA VAL A 199 24.25 17.15 16.98
C VAL A 199 22.85 16.54 17.12
N GLU A 200 22.16 17.02 18.14
CA GLU A 200 20.76 16.82 18.45
C GLU A 200 19.87 17.62 17.47
N LEU A 201 18.82 17.00 16.92
CA LEU A 201 17.74 17.72 16.22
C LEU A 201 16.41 17.37 16.88
N ASP A 202 15.86 18.38 17.55
CA ASP A 202 14.62 18.40 18.31
C ASP A 202 13.38 18.38 17.37
N PRO A 203 12.23 17.80 17.78
CA PRO A 203 11.14 17.41 16.88
C PRO A 203 9.98 18.41 16.93
N LYS A 204 9.68 19.13 15.84
CA LYS A 204 8.37 19.78 15.66
C LYS A 204 7.94 19.82 14.19
N THR A 205 6.88 19.07 13.86
CA THR A 205 5.72 19.61 13.10
C THR A 205 4.58 18.59 13.08
N LYS A 206 3.49 18.93 13.77
CA LYS A 206 2.19 18.28 13.66
C LYS A 206 1.62 18.55 12.25
N LYS A 207 1.30 17.52 11.48
CA LYS A 207 0.39 17.64 10.33
C LYS A 207 -0.67 16.56 10.39
N LYS A 208 -1.92 17.02 10.52
CA LYS A 208 -3.15 16.23 10.56
C LYS A 208 -3.25 15.40 9.29
N ARG A 209 -3.30 14.09 9.48
CA ARG A 209 -3.39 13.11 8.40
C ARG A 209 -4.84 12.89 8.05
N VAL A 210 -5.09 12.87 6.76
CA VAL A 210 -6.42 12.79 6.22
C VAL A 210 -6.59 11.48 5.48
N VAL A 211 -7.76 10.89 5.70
CA VAL A 211 -8.18 9.55 5.30
C VAL A 211 -8.54 9.55 3.82
N THR A 212 -7.93 8.64 3.06
CA THR A 212 -8.38 8.24 1.72
C THR A 212 -8.43 6.72 1.69
N ALA A 213 -9.57 6.14 2.02
CA ALA A 213 -9.87 4.72 1.81
C ALA A 213 -11.13 4.60 0.94
N ASP A 214 -11.22 3.53 0.16
CA ASP A 214 -12.23 3.32 -0.89
C ASP A 214 -13.60 3.00 -0.26
N PRO A 215 -14.72 3.60 -0.69
CA PRO A 215 -15.92 3.65 0.16
C PRO A 215 -16.80 2.40 0.21
N ARG A 216 -16.39 1.30 -0.43
CA ARG A 216 -17.06 0.02 -0.24
C ARG A 216 -16.85 -0.54 1.18
N GLU A 217 -15.85 -0.03 1.92
CA GLU A 217 -15.35 -0.70 3.11
C GLU A 217 -15.76 -0.10 4.48
N LEU A 218 -16.42 1.07 4.52
CA LEU A 218 -16.74 1.71 5.82
C LEU A 218 -17.91 1.06 6.57
N LEU A 219 -18.89 0.45 5.90
CA LEU A 219 -20.11 -0.05 6.53
C LEU A 219 -20.69 -1.24 5.77
N GLY A 220 -20.26 -2.46 6.10
CA GLY A 220 -20.94 -3.67 5.63
C GLY A 220 -22.43 -3.60 5.93
N ALA A 221 -23.27 -3.58 4.88
CA ALA A 221 -24.73 -3.64 4.94
C ALA A 221 -25.39 -2.82 6.08
N ALA A 222 -24.90 -1.61 6.38
CA ALA A 222 -25.60 -0.71 7.28
C ALA A 222 -26.85 -0.15 6.56
N THR A 223 -27.98 -0.11 7.27
CA THR A 223 -29.22 0.52 6.82
C THR A 223 -28.95 1.85 6.13
N ARG A 224 -29.30 1.94 4.85
CA ARG A 224 -29.20 3.16 4.03
C ARG A 224 -29.69 4.37 4.83
N ASP A 225 -28.81 5.35 5.06
CA ASP A 225 -29.13 6.61 5.75
C ASP A 225 -28.84 7.79 4.81
N PRO A 226 -29.79 8.15 3.93
CA PRO A 226 -29.61 9.23 2.97
C PRO A 226 -29.46 10.61 3.62
N VAL A 227 -30.01 10.80 4.83
CA VAL A 227 -29.94 12.07 5.55
C VAL A 227 -28.51 12.30 6.02
N LYS A 228 -27.93 11.29 6.70
CA LYS A 228 -26.55 11.35 7.15
C LYS A 228 -25.57 11.40 5.98
N ALA A 229 -25.82 10.66 4.90
CA ALA A 229 -25.03 10.75 3.68
C ALA A 229 -25.03 12.17 3.09
N LYS A 230 -26.20 12.82 3.06
CA LYS A 230 -26.33 14.20 2.57
C LYS A 230 -25.59 15.19 3.46
N GLU A 231 -25.72 15.09 4.78
CA GLU A 231 -24.99 15.95 5.74
C GLU A 231 -23.48 15.83 5.55
N LEU A 232 -22.96 14.61 5.44
CA LEU A 232 -21.54 14.35 5.19
C LEU A 232 -21.09 14.89 3.83
N ALA A 233 -21.91 14.74 2.78
CA ALA A 233 -21.62 15.30 1.47
C ALA A 233 -21.57 16.85 1.51
N GLU A 234 -22.47 17.50 2.24
CA GLU A 234 -22.48 18.95 2.40
C GLU A 234 -21.23 19.46 3.14
N GLN A 235 -20.81 18.74 4.19
CA GLN A 235 -19.55 19.00 4.88
C GLN A 235 -18.35 18.80 3.95
N GLY A 236 -18.35 17.74 3.15
CA GLY A 236 -17.30 17.48 2.16
C GLY A 236 -17.18 18.59 1.13
N LEU A 237 -18.31 19.09 0.63
CA LEU A 237 -18.35 20.24 -0.29
C LEU A 237 -17.81 21.52 0.39
N ALA A 238 -18.14 21.74 1.66
CA ALA A 238 -17.59 22.87 2.42
C ALA A 238 -16.07 22.76 2.58
N ALA A 239 -15.56 21.59 2.95
CA ALA A 239 -14.12 21.32 3.05
C ALA A 239 -13.41 21.53 1.70
N LEU A 240 -14.03 21.11 0.58
CA LEU A 240 -13.49 21.30 -0.76
C LEU A 240 -13.39 22.78 -1.13
N ARG A 241 -14.43 23.57 -0.85
CA ARG A 241 -14.43 25.04 -1.03
C ARG A 241 -13.36 25.73 -0.20
N SER A 242 -13.04 25.19 0.98
CA SER A 242 -11.94 25.68 1.82
C SER A 242 -10.55 25.17 1.41
N GLY A 243 -10.43 24.49 0.26
CA GLY A 243 -9.16 23.95 -0.25
C GLY A 243 -8.68 22.70 0.50
N LYS A 244 -9.45 22.18 1.47
CA LYS A 244 -9.11 21.00 2.26
C LYS A 244 -9.52 19.74 1.52
N ARG A 245 -8.90 19.52 0.35
CA ARG A 245 -9.26 18.42 -0.58
C ARG A 245 -9.28 17.05 0.09
N SER A 246 -8.32 16.79 0.95
CA SER A 246 -8.26 15.49 1.61
C SER A 246 -9.44 15.32 2.58
N GLU A 247 -9.80 16.36 3.34
CA GLU A 247 -10.91 16.29 4.32
C GLU A 247 -12.23 16.08 3.58
N ALA A 248 -12.38 16.77 2.44
CA ALA A 248 -13.48 16.56 1.52
C ALA A 248 -13.56 15.10 1.02
N SER A 249 -12.44 14.52 0.60
CA SER A 249 -12.39 13.11 0.16
C SER A 249 -12.88 12.16 1.25
N SER A 250 -12.43 12.36 2.50
CA SER A 250 -12.85 11.53 3.63
C SER A 250 -14.36 11.65 3.89
N LEU A 251 -14.89 12.87 3.88
CA LEU A 251 -16.30 13.14 4.10
C LEU A 251 -17.19 12.57 2.98
N PHE A 252 -16.74 12.65 1.72
CA PHE A 252 -17.44 12.03 0.60
C PHE A 252 -17.41 10.50 0.68
N ASN A 253 -16.28 9.91 1.07
CA ASN A 253 -16.17 8.47 1.26
C ASN A 253 -17.10 7.98 2.38
N GLN A 254 -17.18 8.71 3.49
CA GLN A 254 -18.16 8.42 4.54
C GLN A 254 -19.60 8.59 4.04
N ALA A 255 -19.88 9.65 3.28
CA ALA A 255 -21.21 9.89 2.73
C ALA A 255 -21.70 8.72 1.86
N ILE A 256 -20.84 8.22 0.96
CA ILE A 256 -21.25 7.10 0.09
C ILE A 256 -21.24 5.74 0.81
N ALA A 257 -20.62 5.64 1.98
CA ALA A 257 -20.80 4.50 2.87
C ALA A 257 -22.20 4.46 3.52
N TYR A 258 -22.82 5.63 3.78
CA TYR A 258 -24.20 5.71 4.28
C TYR A 258 -25.26 5.65 3.16
N ASP A 259 -24.97 6.21 2.00
CA ASP A 259 -25.79 6.06 0.78
C ASP A 259 -24.90 6.04 -0.47
N HIS A 260 -24.70 4.85 -1.02
CA HIS A 260 -23.87 4.63 -2.22
C HIS A 260 -24.39 5.35 -3.47
N THR A 261 -25.64 5.82 -3.46
CA THR A 261 -26.25 6.60 -4.54
C THR A 261 -26.20 8.10 -4.28
N ASN A 262 -25.46 8.58 -3.27
CA ASN A 262 -25.33 10.00 -3.02
C ASN A 262 -24.55 10.71 -4.14
N ALA A 263 -25.29 11.26 -5.11
CA ALA A 263 -24.73 11.87 -6.30
C ALA A 263 -23.80 13.06 -6.01
N ALA A 264 -24.03 13.79 -4.92
CA ALA A 264 -23.19 14.92 -4.53
C ALA A 264 -21.81 14.46 -4.05
N ALA A 265 -21.74 13.42 -3.23
CA ALA A 265 -20.49 12.84 -2.78
C ALA A 265 -19.72 12.14 -3.90
N LEU A 266 -20.41 11.37 -4.75
CA LEU A 266 -19.83 10.76 -5.95
C LEU A 266 -19.23 11.83 -6.88
N SER A 267 -19.96 12.92 -7.12
CA SER A 267 -19.46 14.03 -7.93
C SER A 267 -18.30 14.77 -7.26
N GLY A 268 -18.29 14.89 -5.93
CA GLY A 268 -17.18 15.50 -5.18
C GLY A 268 -15.88 14.68 -5.29
N LEU A 269 -15.98 13.34 -5.24
CA LEU A 269 -14.84 12.46 -5.48
C LEU A 269 -14.34 12.54 -6.92
N SER A 270 -15.25 12.60 -7.89
CA SER A 270 -14.89 12.85 -9.28
C SER A 270 -14.08 14.13 -9.44
N ASP A 271 -14.49 15.25 -8.82
CA ASP A 271 -13.75 16.52 -8.90
C ASP A 271 -12.35 16.38 -8.30
N ILE A 272 -12.23 15.72 -7.15
CA ILE A 272 -10.94 15.52 -6.48
C ILE A 272 -10.00 14.67 -7.35
N TYR A 273 -10.49 13.59 -7.95
CA TYR A 273 -9.68 12.76 -8.84
C TYR A 273 -9.31 13.49 -10.14
N PHE A 274 -10.23 14.29 -10.67
CA PHE A 274 -9.98 15.12 -11.85
C PHE A 274 -8.89 16.16 -11.58
N ASP A 275 -8.94 16.84 -10.43
CA ASP A 275 -7.96 17.84 -10.01
C ASP A 275 -6.57 17.23 -9.75
N THR A 276 -6.51 15.97 -9.28
CA THR A 276 -5.27 15.29 -8.92
C THR A 276 -4.64 14.49 -10.07
N GLY A 277 -5.27 14.50 -11.25
CA GLY A 277 -4.77 13.81 -12.45
C GLY A 277 -5.08 12.31 -12.50
N ALA A 278 -5.89 11.80 -11.57
CA ALA A 278 -6.37 10.42 -11.58
C ALA A 278 -7.61 10.31 -12.49
N ASP A 279 -7.42 10.60 -13.78
CA ASP A 279 -8.51 10.92 -14.70
C ASP A 279 -9.48 9.76 -14.96
N GLN A 280 -8.98 8.52 -15.01
CA GLN A 280 -9.81 7.31 -15.13
C GLN A 280 -10.71 7.13 -13.90
N LYS A 281 -10.22 7.42 -12.68
CA LYS A 281 -11.06 7.37 -11.47
C LYS A 281 -12.11 8.48 -11.50
N ALA A 282 -11.75 9.66 -12.00
CA ALA A 282 -12.70 10.75 -12.18
C ALA A 282 -13.87 10.33 -13.08
N VAL A 283 -13.60 9.64 -14.19
CA VAL A 283 -14.65 9.07 -15.07
C VAL A 283 -15.58 8.15 -14.30
N VAL A 284 -15.05 7.15 -13.58
CA VAL A 284 -15.86 6.18 -12.83
C VAL A 284 -16.80 6.86 -11.83
N TYR A 285 -16.28 7.80 -11.04
CA TYR A 285 -17.10 8.50 -10.04
C TYR A 285 -18.10 9.47 -10.69
N ALA A 286 -17.77 10.07 -11.83
CA ALA A 286 -18.69 10.90 -12.60
C ALA A 286 -19.83 10.09 -13.23
N GLU A 287 -19.54 8.89 -13.77
CA GLU A 287 -20.55 7.97 -14.31
C GLU A 287 -21.55 7.58 -13.23
N LYS A 288 -21.06 7.19 -12.05
CA LYS A 288 -21.90 6.88 -10.87
C LYS A 288 -22.75 8.07 -10.44
N ALA A 289 -22.19 9.29 -10.44
CA ALA A 289 -22.95 10.50 -10.09
C ALA A 289 -24.08 10.79 -11.11
N VAL A 290 -23.83 10.58 -12.41
CA VAL A 290 -24.85 10.73 -13.46
C VAL A 290 -25.89 9.63 -13.36
N ALA A 291 -25.51 8.38 -13.07
CA ALA A 291 -26.46 7.28 -12.86
C ALA A 291 -27.39 7.55 -11.66
N ALA A 292 -26.84 8.08 -10.57
CA ALA A 292 -27.60 8.44 -9.38
C ALA A 292 -28.51 9.66 -9.58
N SER A 293 -28.14 10.62 -10.44
CA SER A 293 -28.96 11.78 -10.77
C SER A 293 -28.93 12.09 -12.27
N PRO A 294 -29.67 11.32 -13.10
CA PRO A 294 -29.59 11.43 -14.56
C PRO A 294 -30.07 12.76 -15.11
N ALA A 295 -30.88 13.50 -14.35
CA ALA A 295 -31.39 14.80 -14.76
C ALA A 295 -30.42 15.96 -14.45
N ASN A 296 -29.38 15.72 -13.66
CA ASN A 296 -28.49 16.79 -13.23
C ASN A 296 -27.49 17.16 -14.34
N GLN A 297 -27.73 18.30 -14.97
CA GLN A 297 -26.88 18.82 -16.04
C GLN A 297 -25.43 19.09 -15.61
N SER A 298 -25.19 19.45 -14.35
CA SER A 298 -23.84 19.72 -13.83
C SER A 298 -23.00 18.45 -13.78
N TYR A 299 -23.59 17.32 -13.35
CA TYR A 299 -22.89 16.04 -13.30
C TYR A 299 -22.58 15.52 -14.70
N ARG A 300 -23.47 15.75 -15.68
CA ARG A 300 -23.20 15.43 -17.08
C ARG A 300 -22.04 16.24 -17.65
N LEU A 301 -21.95 17.53 -17.32
CA LEU A 301 -20.78 18.33 -17.70
C LEU A 301 -19.49 17.79 -17.11
N LYS A 302 -19.50 17.40 -15.83
CA LYS A 302 -18.33 16.81 -15.17
C LYS A 302 -17.91 15.48 -15.79
N LEU A 303 -18.87 14.62 -16.10
CA LEU A 303 -18.60 13.36 -16.82
C LEU A 303 -18.01 13.64 -18.21
N GLY A 304 -18.56 14.60 -18.94
CA GLY A 304 -18.00 15.03 -20.21
C GLY A 304 -16.58 15.58 -20.07
N ASP A 305 -16.31 16.41 -19.05
CA ASP A 305 -14.98 16.95 -18.77
C ASP A 305 -13.99 15.82 -18.46
N ALA A 306 -14.39 14.82 -17.66
CA ALA A 306 -13.60 13.63 -17.36
C ALA A 306 -13.30 12.79 -18.62
N TYR A 307 -14.31 12.51 -19.45
CA TYR A 307 -14.12 11.81 -20.72
C TYR A 307 -13.20 12.57 -21.68
N PHE A 308 -13.35 13.89 -21.76
CA PHE A 308 -12.51 14.73 -22.59
C PHE A 308 -11.03 14.63 -22.19
N LYS A 309 -10.76 14.56 -20.88
CA LYS A 309 -9.41 14.48 -20.35
C LYS A 309 -8.74 13.13 -20.64
N VAL A 310 -9.51 12.03 -20.63
CA VAL A 310 -9.03 10.70 -21.05
C VAL A 310 -9.15 10.45 -22.56
N LEU A 311 -9.29 11.52 -23.37
CA LEU A 311 -9.34 11.49 -24.83
C LEU A 311 -10.55 10.73 -25.42
N ARG A 312 -11.56 10.41 -24.61
CA ARG A 312 -12.84 9.82 -25.05
C ARG A 312 -13.78 10.91 -25.58
N TYR A 313 -13.39 11.55 -26.69
CA TYR A 313 -14.06 12.75 -27.19
C TYR A 313 -15.50 12.52 -27.66
N GLN A 314 -15.82 11.35 -28.22
CA GLN A 314 -17.19 11.01 -28.63
C GLN A 314 -18.12 10.90 -27.41
N ASP A 315 -17.66 10.24 -26.34
CA ASP A 315 -18.42 10.13 -25.10
C ASP A 315 -18.59 11.48 -24.41
N ALA A 316 -17.55 12.32 -24.44
CA ALA A 316 -17.61 13.69 -23.93
C ALA A 316 -18.65 14.53 -24.70
N LEU A 317 -18.65 14.44 -26.04
CA LEU A 317 -19.64 15.12 -26.89
C LEU A 317 -21.06 14.73 -26.50
N ALA A 318 -21.35 13.43 -26.39
CA ALA A 318 -22.67 12.94 -26.01
C ALA A 318 -23.14 13.51 -24.65
N GLN A 319 -22.26 13.55 -23.65
CA GLN A 319 -22.63 14.09 -22.33
C GLN A 319 -22.84 15.61 -22.35
N TYR A 320 -22.04 16.35 -23.12
CA TYR A 320 -22.24 17.80 -23.26
C TYR A 320 -23.54 18.13 -24.01
N GLU A 321 -23.90 17.35 -25.04
CA GLU A 321 -25.18 17.52 -25.75
C GLU A 321 -26.36 17.24 -24.82
N GLU A 322 -26.30 16.16 -24.04
CA GLU A 322 -27.32 15.86 -23.04
C GLU A 322 -27.41 16.94 -21.95
N ALA A 323 -26.28 17.49 -21.51
CA ALA A 323 -26.28 18.62 -20.59
C ALA A 323 -26.93 19.87 -21.21
N LYS A 324 -26.67 20.15 -22.51
CA LYS A 324 -27.28 21.27 -23.23
C LYS A 324 -28.79 21.10 -23.40
N LYS A 325 -29.25 19.91 -23.80
CA LYS A 325 -30.69 19.58 -23.91
C LYS A 325 -31.43 19.81 -22.59
N ARG A 326 -30.74 19.64 -21.46
CA ARG A 326 -31.26 19.85 -20.10
C ARG A 326 -31.15 21.29 -19.59
N GLY A 327 -30.69 22.22 -20.43
CA GLY A 327 -30.66 23.66 -20.13
C GLY A 327 -29.31 24.21 -19.69
N SER A 328 -28.22 23.47 -19.84
CA SER A 328 -26.92 23.91 -19.35
C SER A 328 -26.30 24.94 -20.30
N THR A 329 -26.21 26.19 -19.85
CA THR A 329 -25.54 27.26 -20.61
C THR A 329 -24.02 27.09 -20.67
N LYS A 330 -23.43 26.29 -19.75
CA LYS A 330 -21.99 26.00 -19.71
C LYS A 330 -21.57 24.90 -20.70
N ALA A 331 -22.53 24.30 -21.41
CA ALA A 331 -22.26 23.23 -22.37
C ALA A 331 -21.69 23.74 -23.69
N ASP A 332 -22.03 24.97 -24.10
CA ASP A 332 -21.68 25.49 -25.43
C ASP A 332 -20.16 25.59 -25.66
N ASP A 333 -19.42 26.14 -24.70
CA ASP A 333 -17.95 26.22 -24.78
C ASP A 333 -17.28 24.84 -24.83
N ARG A 334 -17.82 23.88 -24.07
CA ARG A 334 -17.33 22.50 -24.02
C ARG A 334 -17.63 21.76 -25.32
N LEU A 335 -18.80 21.98 -25.90
CA LEU A 335 -19.21 21.45 -27.20
C LEU A 335 -18.30 21.98 -28.33
N ALA A 336 -18.00 23.28 -28.33
CA ALA A 336 -17.07 23.85 -29.30
C ALA A 336 -15.67 23.19 -29.18
N ARG A 337 -15.14 23.11 -27.96
CA ARG A 337 -13.82 22.50 -27.69
C ARG A 337 -13.74 21.04 -28.12
N VAL A 338 -14.77 20.23 -27.86
CA VAL A 338 -14.75 18.80 -28.23
C VAL A 338 -14.94 18.59 -29.74
N LYS A 339 -15.73 19.42 -30.41
CA LYS A 339 -15.91 19.35 -31.86
C LYS A 339 -14.60 19.63 -32.61
N THR A 340 -13.85 20.64 -32.17
CA THR A 340 -12.51 20.91 -32.73
C THR A 340 -11.56 19.72 -32.58
N LYS A 341 -11.63 18.97 -31.47
CA LYS A 341 -10.81 17.76 -31.27
C LYS A 341 -11.26 16.58 -32.14
N LEU A 342 -12.52 16.56 -32.54
CA LEU A 342 -13.09 15.56 -33.45
C LEU A 342 -12.96 15.93 -34.94
N GLY A 343 -12.31 17.06 -35.26
CA GLY A 343 -12.13 17.54 -36.63
C GLY A 343 -13.35 18.25 -37.21
N GLY A 344 -14.25 18.75 -36.35
CA GLY A 344 -15.42 19.55 -36.71
C GLY A 344 -15.23 21.05 -36.53
#